data_AF-A0A6L8DRD6-F1
#
_entry.id   AF-A0A6L8DRD6-F1
#
_cell.length_a   1.000
_cell.length_b   1.000
_cell.length_c   1.000
_cell.angle_alpha   90.00
_cell.angle_beta   90.00
_cell.angle_gamma   90.00
#
_symmetry.space_group_name_H-M   'P 1'
#
loop_
_entity.id
_entity.type
_entity.pdbx_description
1 polymer ?
#
loop_
_entity_poly.entity_id
_entity_poly.type
_entity_poly.pdbx_seq_one_letter_code
_entity_poly.pdbx_strand_id
1 'polypeptide(L)'
;MQRINTQLVYSASDIVGALECRHLAHLERAAVDGHLQRSMRTDPVLDRIAQRGLEHEQRFLAELTGDGLRVVEIPRDETLPRAERLVRGREATIEAMRGGADVIYQAVLFEGRCLGYADFLRRVEQRSDLGPWRYEVWDTKLARHAKASAVLQLAMYSELLEAVQGKAPAEMHLALGGVMREKLSFRVADYAAYYRSVARGFEALLDDTGPSFPVPTKPEPVEHCDVCRWSAECREQWRADDDLSLVANLTSVQRHALHAIDVTTRTGLAEPATPLPDRIPGAGREALAHIRAQAEIQVRGEREGRVIAERIPPARDRAGALVPNNGLLMLPEPSPGDLFFDIEGDPFFGSNEVDGIDYLFGVIEPGRAGPDGQPAFHAFWSIEGGTVTTAGERAAFEALIDLVTDRLRTDPNLHVYHDAWYEPTAVKRLAGRYGTREEEVDRLLRGGVFVDLYRAVRQGIRASVESYSIKRLEPLYGFEREVDLRDAGTSIVEFETWLELGRGDERNDLLAQIAGYNRDDCISTLRLRDWLEEQRAALAAELGDLPRPTVPEPEQVEDSEAQQVVKRTRRRACRRVA
;
A
#
# COMPACT_ATOMS: atom_id res chain seq x y z
N MET A 1 -18.17 -16.24 -0.12
CA MET A 1 -19.56 -16.62 -0.44
C MET A 1 -19.62 -18.11 -0.71
N GLN A 2 -20.70 -18.81 -0.35
CA GLN A 2 -20.82 -20.26 -0.55
C GLN A 2 -22.27 -20.74 -0.51
N ARG A 3 -22.55 -21.94 -1.05
CA ARG A 3 -23.82 -22.63 -0.87
C ARG A 3 -23.78 -23.53 0.37
N ILE A 4 -24.76 -23.36 1.24
CA ILE A 4 -25.03 -24.25 2.37
C ILE A 4 -26.41 -24.84 2.13
N ASN A 5 -26.45 -26.16 1.90
CA ASN A 5 -27.61 -26.83 1.32
C ASN A 5 -27.99 -26.18 -0.02
N THR A 6 -29.15 -25.53 -0.09
CA THR A 6 -29.63 -24.80 -1.28
C THR A 6 -29.49 -23.28 -1.16
N GLN A 7 -29.08 -22.78 0.01
CA GLN A 7 -29.07 -21.35 0.31
C GLN A 7 -27.67 -20.77 0.13
N LEU A 8 -27.62 -19.60 -0.52
CA LEU A 8 -26.39 -18.83 -0.66
C LEU A 8 -26.14 -18.05 0.62
N VAL A 9 -24.99 -18.32 1.24
CA VAL A 9 -24.52 -17.73 2.49
C VAL A 9 -23.29 -16.86 2.22
N TYR A 10 -23.21 -15.71 2.89
CA TYR A 10 -22.16 -14.72 2.72
C TYR A 10 -21.67 -14.15 4.04
N SER A 11 -20.45 -13.62 4.05
CA SER A 11 -19.82 -12.97 5.20
C SER A 11 -19.62 -11.47 4.99
N ALA A 12 -19.11 -10.78 6.02
CA ALA A 12 -18.76 -9.36 5.94
C ALA A 12 -17.69 -9.12 4.86
N SER A 13 -16.73 -10.04 4.71
CA SER A 13 -15.71 -9.98 3.68
C SER A 13 -16.29 -10.02 2.26
N ASP A 14 -17.41 -10.73 2.05
CA ASP A 14 -18.09 -10.76 0.76
C ASP A 14 -18.74 -9.41 0.43
N ILE A 15 -19.39 -8.78 1.42
CA ILE A 15 -20.01 -7.46 1.28
C ILE A 15 -18.94 -6.39 1.04
N VAL A 16 -17.88 -6.40 1.84
CA VAL A 16 -16.74 -5.49 1.68
C VAL A 16 -16.10 -5.70 0.31
N GLY A 17 -15.81 -6.95 -0.08
CA GLY A 17 -15.25 -7.26 -1.39
C GLY A 17 -16.12 -6.74 -2.54
N ALA A 18 -17.45 -6.82 -2.41
CA ALA A 18 -18.38 -6.28 -3.40
C ALA A 18 -18.39 -4.74 -3.47
N LEU A 19 -18.18 -4.06 -2.35
CA LEU A 19 -18.02 -2.60 -2.30
C LEU A 19 -16.71 -2.15 -2.92
N GLU A 20 -15.62 -2.86 -2.64
CA GLU A 20 -14.30 -2.58 -3.20
C GLU A 20 -14.24 -2.90 -4.70
N CYS A 21 -14.92 -3.97 -5.13
CA CYS A 21 -14.98 -4.40 -6.52
C CYS A 21 -16.28 -5.15 -6.81
N ARG A 22 -17.21 -4.53 -7.54
CA ARG A 22 -18.45 -5.20 -7.96
C ARG A 22 -18.20 -6.45 -8.81
N HIS A 23 -17.15 -6.43 -9.63
CA HIS A 23 -16.75 -7.58 -10.46
C HIS A 23 -16.39 -8.79 -9.60
N LEU A 24 -15.72 -8.59 -8.45
CA LEU A 24 -15.39 -9.65 -7.50
C LEU A 24 -16.64 -10.40 -7.02
N ALA A 25 -17.73 -9.70 -6.72
CA ALA A 25 -18.98 -10.33 -6.29
C ALA A 25 -19.56 -11.27 -7.36
N HIS A 26 -19.49 -10.88 -8.64
CA HIS A 26 -19.94 -11.71 -9.76
C HIS A 26 -19.02 -12.92 -9.98
N LEU A 27 -17.70 -12.75 -9.88
CA LEU A 27 -16.74 -13.86 -9.95
C LEU A 27 -16.96 -14.86 -8.81
N GLU A 28 -17.14 -14.37 -7.58
CA GLU A 28 -17.42 -15.21 -6.42
C GLU A 28 -18.73 -15.99 -6.60
N ARG A 29 -19.78 -15.35 -7.12
CA ARG A 29 -21.05 -16.01 -7.43
C ARG A 29 -20.89 -17.10 -8.50
N ALA A 30 -20.21 -16.79 -9.61
CA ALA A 30 -19.92 -17.76 -10.67
C ALA A 30 -19.10 -18.95 -10.14
N ALA A 31 -18.19 -18.70 -9.21
CA ALA A 31 -17.42 -19.76 -8.55
C ALA A 31 -18.27 -20.61 -7.60
N VAL A 32 -19.20 -20.01 -6.86
CA VAL A 32 -20.17 -20.77 -6.04
C VAL A 32 -21.04 -21.67 -6.91
N ASP A 33 -21.44 -21.21 -8.09
CA ASP A 33 -22.26 -21.97 -9.02
C ASP A 33 -21.46 -23.01 -9.84
N GLY A 34 -20.15 -23.10 -9.63
CA GLY A 34 -19.26 -24.09 -10.25
C GLY A 34 -18.78 -23.74 -11.65
N HIS A 35 -19.04 -22.52 -12.12
CA HIS A 35 -18.58 -22.05 -13.44
C HIS A 35 -17.11 -21.62 -13.43
N LEU A 36 -16.63 -21.13 -12.29
CA LEU A 36 -15.24 -20.72 -12.08
C LEU A 36 -14.61 -21.49 -10.93
N GLN A 37 -13.31 -21.75 -11.03
CA GLN A 37 -12.54 -22.32 -9.93
C GLN A 37 -11.81 -21.20 -9.21
N ARG A 38 -12.00 -21.14 -7.89
CA ARG A 38 -11.27 -20.24 -7.01
C ARG A 38 -9.79 -20.62 -7.03
N SER A 39 -8.95 -19.82 -7.66
CA SER A 39 -7.49 -20.00 -7.57
C SER A 39 -7.01 -19.70 -6.15
N MET A 40 -6.01 -20.45 -5.68
CA MET A 40 -5.27 -20.05 -4.49
C MET A 40 -4.20 -19.06 -4.95
N ARG A 41 -4.29 -17.83 -4.45
CA ARG A 41 -3.21 -16.86 -4.61
C ARG A 41 -2.15 -17.20 -3.56
N THR A 42 -0.99 -17.65 -4.01
CA THR A 42 0.19 -17.78 -3.16
C THR A 42 0.89 -16.43 -3.12
N ASP A 43 0.87 -15.78 -1.96
CA ASP A 43 1.50 -14.48 -1.77
C ASP A 43 2.08 -14.43 -0.36
N PRO A 44 3.41 -14.65 -0.21
CA PRO A 44 4.06 -14.73 1.09
C PRO A 44 3.81 -13.50 1.97
N VAL A 45 3.62 -12.31 1.39
CA VAL A 45 3.30 -11.09 2.14
C VAL A 45 1.90 -11.18 2.74
N LEU A 46 0.91 -11.60 1.95
CA LEU A 46 -0.45 -11.76 2.44
C LEU A 46 -0.54 -12.86 3.50
N ASP A 47 0.19 -13.95 3.31
CA ASP A 47 0.29 -15.04 4.30
C ASP A 47 0.91 -14.53 5.61
N ARG A 48 1.96 -13.71 5.54
CA ARG A 48 2.58 -13.08 6.71
C ARG A 48 1.63 -12.11 7.41
N ILE A 49 0.90 -11.29 6.67
CA ILE A 49 -0.12 -10.38 7.22
C ILE A 49 -1.20 -11.18 7.95
N ALA A 50 -1.64 -12.33 7.40
CA ALA A 50 -2.62 -13.19 8.04
C ALA A 50 -2.09 -13.80 9.34
N GLN A 51 -0.84 -14.32 9.34
CA GLN A 51 -0.18 -14.85 10.54
C GLN A 51 -0.08 -13.80 11.65
N ARG A 52 0.41 -12.59 11.32
CA ARG A 52 0.49 -11.47 12.28
C ARG A 52 -0.88 -11.11 12.86
N GLY A 53 -1.94 -11.20 12.05
CA GLY A 53 -3.31 -10.98 12.50
C GLY A 53 -3.72 -11.94 13.60
N LEU A 54 -3.42 -13.23 13.41
CA LEU A 54 -3.67 -14.26 14.42
C LEU A 54 -2.83 -14.04 15.68
N GLU A 55 -1.56 -13.64 15.56
CA GLU A 55 -0.71 -13.33 16.72
C GLU A 55 -1.25 -12.16 17.55
N HIS A 56 -1.76 -11.11 16.90
CA HIS A 56 -2.38 -9.97 17.57
C HIS A 56 -3.68 -10.37 18.29
N GLU A 57 -4.51 -11.17 17.64
CA GLU A 57 -5.73 -11.72 18.22
C GLU A 57 -5.45 -12.58 19.46
N GLN A 58 -4.47 -13.49 19.37
CA GLN A 58 -4.05 -14.35 20.49
C GLN A 58 -3.46 -13.57 21.67
N ARG A 59 -2.71 -12.49 21.39
CA ARG A 59 -2.22 -11.58 22.43
C ARG A 59 -3.36 -10.90 23.15
N PHE A 60 -4.35 -10.40 22.40
CA PHE A 60 -5.52 -9.76 22.97
C PHE A 60 -6.35 -10.74 23.83
N LEU A 61 -6.46 -12.00 23.40
CA LEU A 61 -7.03 -13.09 24.22
C LEU A 61 -6.26 -13.31 25.53
N ALA A 62 -4.93 -13.33 25.47
CA ALA A 62 -4.09 -13.50 26.65
C ALA A 62 -4.24 -12.33 27.64
N GLU A 63 -4.40 -11.10 27.16
CA GLU A 63 -4.69 -9.93 27.99
C GLU A 63 -6.03 -10.06 28.72
N LEU A 64 -7.11 -10.39 27.99
CA LEU A 64 -8.43 -10.59 28.59
C LEU A 64 -8.44 -11.71 29.64
N THR A 65 -7.66 -12.77 29.41
CA THR A 65 -7.48 -13.87 30.37
C THR A 65 -6.67 -13.42 31.59
N GLY A 66 -5.63 -12.62 31.39
CA GLY A 66 -4.79 -12.03 32.44
C GLY A 66 -5.57 -11.07 33.36
N ASP A 67 -6.58 -10.39 32.83
CA ASP A 67 -7.52 -9.54 33.58
C ASP A 67 -8.49 -10.35 34.48
N GLY A 68 -8.40 -11.69 34.47
CA GLY A 68 -9.22 -12.59 35.28
C GLY A 68 -10.64 -12.77 34.76
N LEU A 69 -10.91 -12.41 33.49
CA LEU A 69 -12.22 -12.62 32.87
C LEU A 69 -12.44 -14.10 32.57
N ARG A 70 -13.68 -14.59 32.76
CA ARG A 70 -14.07 -15.93 32.31
C ARG A 70 -14.26 -15.94 30.80
N VAL A 71 -13.23 -16.40 30.09
CA VAL A 71 -13.26 -16.57 28.63
C VAL A 71 -13.78 -17.97 28.27
N VAL A 72 -14.70 -18.04 27.30
CA VAL A 72 -15.15 -19.29 26.67
C VAL A 72 -14.76 -19.27 25.20
N GLU A 73 -13.91 -20.20 24.79
CA GLU A 73 -13.52 -20.38 23.38
C GLU A 73 -14.50 -21.30 22.66
N ILE A 74 -14.93 -20.89 21.46
CA ILE A 74 -15.80 -21.70 20.60
C ILE A 74 -14.92 -22.52 19.64
N PRO A 75 -14.86 -23.86 19.79
CA PRO A 75 -13.97 -24.68 18.99
C PRO A 75 -14.44 -24.76 17.53
N ARG A 76 -13.49 -24.78 16.61
CA ARG A 76 -13.72 -25.05 15.18
C ARG A 76 -13.17 -26.43 14.83
N ASP A 77 -14.05 -27.42 14.81
CA ASP A 77 -13.70 -28.77 14.38
C ASP A 77 -13.66 -28.85 12.85
N GLU A 78 -12.50 -28.58 12.26
CA GLU A 78 -12.29 -28.59 10.81
C GLU A 78 -12.52 -29.97 10.14
N THR A 79 -12.68 -31.04 10.93
CA THR A 79 -13.02 -32.37 10.38
C THR A 79 -14.49 -32.49 9.96
N LEU A 80 -15.36 -31.65 10.49
CA LEU A 80 -16.79 -31.67 10.19
C LEU A 80 -17.12 -30.88 8.91
N PRO A 81 -18.18 -31.29 8.17
CA PRO A 81 -18.73 -30.49 7.09
C PRO A 81 -19.04 -29.07 7.56
N ARG A 82 -18.68 -28.06 6.76
CA ARG A 82 -18.77 -26.65 7.16
C ARG A 82 -20.16 -26.22 7.62
N ALA A 83 -21.22 -26.73 6.98
CA ALA A 83 -22.60 -26.48 7.39
C ALA A 83 -22.87 -26.91 8.84
N GLU A 84 -22.40 -28.11 9.19
CA GLU A 84 -22.53 -28.66 10.54
C GLU A 84 -21.71 -27.86 11.55
N ARG A 85 -20.49 -27.45 11.17
CA ARG A 85 -19.65 -26.59 12.02
C ARG A 85 -20.32 -25.26 12.37
N LEU A 86 -20.99 -24.63 11.40
CA LEU A 86 -21.69 -23.36 11.63
C LEU A 86 -22.85 -23.52 12.61
N VAL A 87 -23.64 -24.59 12.46
CA VAL A 87 -24.75 -24.89 13.38
C VAL A 87 -24.22 -25.13 14.79
N ARG A 88 -23.25 -26.04 14.94
CA ARG A 88 -22.66 -26.36 16.26
C ARG A 88 -21.97 -25.15 16.89
N GLY A 89 -21.21 -24.39 16.11
CA GLY A 89 -20.53 -23.18 16.59
C GLY A 89 -21.52 -22.11 17.05
N ARG A 90 -22.63 -21.91 16.32
CA ARG A 90 -23.72 -21.00 16.71
C ARG A 90 -24.38 -21.46 18.01
N GLU A 91 -24.69 -22.74 18.13
CA GLU A 91 -25.29 -23.31 19.35
C GLU A 91 -24.37 -23.14 20.56
N ALA A 92 -23.08 -23.47 20.42
CA ALA A 92 -22.08 -23.27 21.46
C ALA A 92 -21.92 -21.78 21.84
N THR A 93 -21.98 -20.88 20.85
CA THR A 93 -21.95 -19.42 21.10
C THR A 93 -23.16 -19.00 21.94
N ILE A 94 -24.37 -19.42 21.56
CA ILE A 94 -25.61 -19.11 22.28
C ILE A 94 -25.58 -19.69 23.70
N GLU A 95 -25.07 -20.91 23.88
CA GLU A 95 -24.91 -21.53 25.20
C GLU A 95 -23.96 -20.72 26.09
N ALA A 96 -22.80 -20.32 25.56
CA ALA A 96 -21.83 -19.48 26.28
C ALA A 96 -22.42 -18.12 26.67
N MET A 97 -23.23 -17.52 25.78
CA MET A 97 -23.94 -16.26 26.03
C MET A 97 -24.98 -16.40 27.15
N ARG A 98 -25.76 -17.48 27.14
CA ARG A 98 -26.75 -17.81 28.20
C ARG A 98 -26.08 -18.16 29.52
N GLY A 99 -24.90 -18.78 29.46
CA GLY A 99 -24.04 -19.04 30.62
C GLY A 99 -23.37 -17.79 31.18
N GLY A 100 -23.52 -16.63 30.54
CA GLY A 100 -23.03 -15.34 31.01
C GLY A 100 -21.51 -15.24 31.06
N ALA A 101 -20.79 -15.91 30.16
CA ALA A 101 -19.34 -15.79 30.01
C ALA A 101 -18.93 -14.32 29.91
N ASP A 102 -17.82 -13.92 30.54
CA ASP A 102 -17.39 -12.52 30.49
C ASP A 102 -16.94 -12.14 29.07
N VAL A 103 -16.27 -13.08 28.41
CA VAL A 103 -15.79 -13.00 27.04
C VAL A 103 -16.07 -14.32 26.33
N ILE A 104 -16.52 -14.27 25.08
CA ILE A 104 -16.62 -15.42 24.20
C ILE A 104 -15.66 -15.20 23.05
N TYR A 105 -14.69 -16.09 22.89
CA TYR A 105 -13.66 -16.04 21.86
C TYR A 105 -14.06 -16.90 20.66
N GLN A 106 -13.83 -16.41 19.44
CA GLN A 106 -14.15 -17.09 18.18
C GLN A 106 -15.65 -17.36 17.98
N ALA A 107 -16.50 -16.43 18.43
CA ALA A 107 -17.95 -16.54 18.37
C ALA A 107 -18.48 -16.69 16.94
N VAL A 108 -19.39 -17.64 16.75
CA VAL A 108 -20.03 -17.90 15.45
C VAL A 108 -21.44 -17.30 15.46
N LEU A 109 -21.63 -16.28 14.63
CA LEU A 109 -22.90 -15.62 14.41
C LEU A 109 -23.45 -16.05 13.05
N PHE A 110 -24.63 -16.65 13.02
CA PHE A 110 -25.25 -17.10 11.79
C PHE A 110 -26.77 -16.91 11.85
N GLU A 111 -27.30 -16.07 10.97
CA GLU A 111 -28.72 -15.75 10.88
C GLU A 111 -29.12 -15.54 9.41
N GLY A 112 -30.21 -16.18 8.98
CA GLY A 112 -30.63 -16.18 7.58
C GLY A 112 -29.52 -16.60 6.59
N ARG A 113 -29.03 -15.64 5.80
CA ARG A 113 -27.94 -15.82 4.80
C ARG A 113 -26.60 -15.28 5.29
N CYS A 114 -26.56 -14.64 6.44
CA CYS A 114 -25.42 -13.88 6.92
C CYS A 114 -24.64 -14.69 7.94
N LEU A 115 -23.33 -14.72 7.75
CA LEU A 115 -22.37 -15.47 8.56
C LEU A 115 -21.28 -14.53 9.06
N GLY A 116 -21.01 -14.55 10.36
CA GLY A 116 -19.95 -13.81 11.00
C GLY A 116 -19.14 -14.66 11.95
N TYR A 117 -17.83 -14.44 11.95
CA TYR A 117 -16.93 -14.93 12.97
C TYR A 117 -16.41 -13.71 13.71
N ALA A 118 -16.98 -13.44 14.87
CA ALA A 118 -16.50 -12.36 15.72
C ALA A 118 -15.33 -12.90 16.55
N ASP A 119 -14.20 -12.19 16.54
CA ASP A 119 -13.04 -12.56 17.34
C ASP A 119 -13.45 -12.64 18.82
N PHE A 120 -14.19 -11.64 19.31
CA PHE A 120 -14.67 -11.61 20.70
C PHE A 120 -16.10 -11.07 20.83
N LEU A 121 -16.88 -11.64 21.74
CA LEU A 121 -18.08 -11.03 22.30
C LEU A 121 -17.83 -10.70 23.76
N ARG A 122 -18.01 -9.43 24.14
CA ARG A 122 -17.83 -8.97 25.52
C ARG A 122 -19.18 -8.76 26.20
N ARG A 123 -19.35 -9.35 27.38
CA ARG A 123 -20.52 -9.13 28.23
C ARG A 123 -20.56 -7.71 28.78
N VAL A 124 -21.74 -7.10 28.77
CA VAL A 124 -22.05 -5.83 29.46
C VAL A 124 -23.31 -6.00 30.31
N GLU A 125 -23.33 -5.40 31.50
CA GLU A 125 -24.43 -5.53 32.48
C GLU A 125 -25.65 -4.68 32.09
N GLN A 126 -26.30 -5.03 30.99
CA GLN A 126 -27.53 -4.42 30.51
C GLN A 126 -28.53 -5.49 30.06
N ARG A 127 -29.79 -5.38 30.50
CA ARG A 127 -30.82 -6.40 30.26
C ARG A 127 -31.06 -6.68 28.77
N SER A 128 -31.17 -7.97 28.44
CA SER A 128 -31.56 -8.52 27.13
C SER A 128 -32.40 -9.80 27.32
N ASP A 129 -32.68 -10.53 26.23
CA ASP A 129 -33.37 -11.82 26.29
C ASP A 129 -32.51 -12.93 26.92
N LEU A 130 -31.22 -12.67 27.13
CA LEU A 130 -30.28 -13.58 27.82
C LEU A 130 -30.33 -13.44 29.35
N GLY A 131 -30.94 -12.37 29.87
CA GLY A 131 -30.99 -12.06 31.31
C GLY A 131 -30.50 -10.64 31.64
N PRO A 132 -29.81 -10.44 32.78
CA PRO A 132 -29.37 -9.11 33.21
C PRO A 132 -28.19 -8.53 32.42
N TRP A 133 -27.65 -9.27 31.45
CA TRP A 133 -26.56 -8.84 30.58
C TRP A 133 -26.91 -8.95 29.10
N ARG A 134 -26.07 -8.34 28.26
CA ARG A 134 -26.02 -8.54 26.80
C ARG A 134 -24.56 -8.61 26.36
N TYR A 135 -24.33 -8.84 25.08
CA TYR A 135 -23.00 -8.83 24.50
C TYR A 135 -22.83 -7.69 23.48
N GLU A 136 -21.58 -7.25 23.33
CA GLU A 136 -21.13 -6.30 22.33
C GLU A 136 -19.93 -6.90 21.57
N VAL A 137 -19.82 -6.60 20.28
CA VAL A 137 -18.83 -7.20 19.38
C VAL A 137 -17.48 -6.49 19.52
N TRP A 138 -16.42 -7.28 19.60
CA TRP A 138 -15.04 -6.82 19.59
C TRP A 138 -14.28 -7.58 18.50
N ASP A 139 -13.59 -6.83 17.65
CA ASP A 139 -12.85 -7.38 16.51
C ASP A 139 -11.42 -6.82 16.54
N THR A 140 -10.45 -7.68 16.33
CA THR A 140 -9.03 -7.34 16.40
C THR A 140 -8.50 -7.06 15.00
N LYS A 141 -7.72 -5.99 14.84
CA LYS A 141 -7.15 -5.61 13.55
C LYS A 141 -5.72 -5.10 13.72
N LEU A 142 -4.81 -5.61 12.88
CA LEU A 142 -3.44 -5.11 12.81
C LEU A 142 -3.33 -3.62 12.46
N ALA A 143 -4.30 -3.12 11.70
CA ALA A 143 -4.31 -1.73 11.25
C ALA A 143 -4.29 -0.77 12.46
N ARG A 144 -3.49 0.30 12.34
CA ARG A 144 -3.34 1.34 13.38
C ARG A 144 -4.51 2.33 13.42
N HIS A 145 -5.35 2.31 12.38
CA HIS A 145 -6.53 3.15 12.28
C HIS A 145 -7.72 2.28 11.85
N ALA A 146 -8.92 2.68 12.28
CA ALA A 146 -10.14 2.02 11.86
C ALA A 146 -10.35 2.20 10.34
N LYS A 147 -10.36 1.07 9.61
CA LYS A 147 -10.78 1.04 8.21
C LYS A 147 -12.30 0.97 8.13
N ALA A 148 -12.89 1.64 7.13
CA ALA A 148 -14.33 1.61 6.89
C ALA A 148 -14.87 0.17 6.74
N SER A 149 -14.10 -0.71 6.10
CA SER A 149 -14.41 -2.14 5.97
C SER A 149 -14.55 -2.86 7.31
N ALA A 150 -13.68 -2.57 8.29
CA ALA A 150 -13.76 -3.15 9.63
C ALA A 150 -14.99 -2.65 10.41
N VAL A 151 -15.34 -1.38 10.25
CA VAL A 151 -16.56 -0.79 10.86
C VAL A 151 -17.83 -1.42 10.27
N LEU A 152 -17.86 -1.64 8.95
CA LEU A 152 -18.97 -2.35 8.28
C LEU A 152 -19.11 -3.80 8.76
N GLN A 153 -17.98 -4.52 8.94
CA GLN A 153 -17.97 -5.86 9.52
C GLN A 153 -18.57 -5.87 10.94
N LEU A 154 -18.14 -4.96 11.81
CA LEU A 154 -18.69 -4.84 13.16
C LEU A 154 -20.20 -4.51 13.17
N ALA A 155 -20.65 -3.65 12.26
CA ALA A 155 -22.07 -3.32 12.13
C ALA A 155 -22.90 -4.54 11.73
N MET A 156 -22.40 -5.36 10.78
CA MET A 156 -23.01 -6.64 10.41
C MET A 156 -23.08 -7.59 11.61
N TYR A 157 -21.96 -7.78 12.31
CA TYR A 157 -21.91 -8.70 13.46
C TYR A 157 -22.84 -8.23 14.58
N SER A 158 -22.98 -6.92 14.78
CA SER A 158 -23.90 -6.35 15.77
C SER A 158 -25.38 -6.62 15.43
N GLU A 159 -25.75 -6.60 14.14
CA GLU A 159 -27.10 -6.97 13.70
C GLU A 159 -27.36 -8.47 13.87
N LEU A 160 -26.38 -9.33 13.57
CA LEU A 160 -26.50 -10.78 13.84
C LEU A 160 -26.61 -11.07 15.34
N LEU A 161 -25.89 -10.33 16.16
CA LEU A 161 -25.93 -10.47 17.62
C LEU A 161 -27.27 -10.01 18.19
N GLU A 162 -27.85 -8.94 17.65
CA GLU A 162 -29.20 -8.47 18.00
C GLU A 162 -30.25 -9.58 17.83
N ALA A 163 -30.19 -10.32 16.72
CA ALA A 163 -31.10 -11.44 16.46
C ALA A 163 -31.03 -12.56 17.52
N VAL A 164 -29.86 -12.74 18.16
CA VAL A 164 -29.65 -13.74 19.20
C VAL A 164 -30.11 -13.27 20.58
N GLN A 165 -29.85 -12.01 20.93
CA GLN A 165 -30.10 -11.48 22.27
C GLN A 165 -31.36 -10.60 22.40
N GLY A 166 -32.09 -10.40 21.29
CA GLY A 166 -33.33 -9.62 21.23
C GLY A 166 -33.16 -8.11 21.35
N LYS A 167 -31.90 -7.62 21.38
CA LYS A 167 -31.59 -6.20 21.58
C LYS A 167 -30.29 -5.80 20.89
N ALA A 168 -30.36 -4.72 20.11
CA ALA A 168 -29.17 -4.10 19.52
C ALA A 168 -28.08 -3.81 20.58
N PRO A 169 -26.81 -4.15 20.30
CA PRO A 169 -25.68 -3.60 21.04
C PRO A 169 -25.69 -2.07 21.00
N ALA A 170 -25.25 -1.40 22.07
CA ALA A 170 -25.15 0.06 22.05
C ALA A 170 -23.86 0.48 21.33
N GLU A 171 -22.78 -0.24 21.60
CA GLU A 171 -21.47 -0.03 21.02
C GLU A 171 -20.93 -1.29 20.34
N MET A 172 -19.95 -1.08 19.47
CA MET A 172 -19.12 -2.09 18.83
C MET A 172 -17.67 -1.60 18.84
N HIS A 173 -16.71 -2.51 18.93
CA HIS A 173 -15.34 -2.13 19.28
C HIS A 173 -14.29 -2.74 18.35
N LEU A 174 -13.30 -1.92 18.00
CA LEU A 174 -12.07 -2.37 17.36
C LEU A 174 -10.92 -2.34 18.36
N ALA A 175 -10.24 -3.47 18.51
CA ALA A 175 -8.96 -3.56 19.20
C ALA A 175 -7.83 -3.48 18.16
N LEU A 176 -7.31 -2.26 17.95
CA LEU A 176 -6.29 -1.98 16.95
C LEU A 176 -4.89 -2.40 17.43
N GLY A 177 -4.01 -2.68 16.46
CA GLY A 177 -2.57 -2.87 16.70
C GLY A 177 -1.83 -1.54 17.00
N GLY A 178 -0.54 -1.64 17.36
CA GLY A 178 0.34 -0.50 17.65
C GLY A 178 0.53 -0.19 19.14
N VAL A 179 1.48 0.71 19.46
CA VAL A 179 1.91 1.02 20.87
C VAL A 179 0.79 1.62 21.69
N MET A 180 -0.07 2.40 21.03
CA MET A 180 -1.12 3.16 21.70
C MET A 180 -2.34 2.29 22.08
N ARG A 181 -2.38 1.03 21.63
CA ARG A 181 -3.39 0.00 22.01
C ARG A 181 -4.81 0.57 22.07
N GLU A 182 -5.17 1.30 21.01
CA GLU A 182 -6.41 2.08 21.05
C GLU A 182 -7.60 1.15 20.85
N LYS A 183 -8.38 0.97 21.91
CA LYS A 183 -9.74 0.46 21.80
C LYS A 183 -10.62 1.57 21.24
N LEU A 184 -10.97 1.47 19.96
CA LEU A 184 -11.95 2.36 19.36
C LEU A 184 -13.35 1.81 19.58
N SER A 185 -14.24 2.65 20.09
CA SER A 185 -15.64 2.31 20.36
C SER A 185 -16.54 3.15 19.47
N PHE A 186 -17.49 2.49 18.82
CA PHE A 186 -18.41 3.09 17.86
C PHE A 186 -19.83 2.81 18.31
N ARG A 187 -20.71 3.81 18.27
CA ARG A 187 -22.13 3.58 18.52
C ARG A 187 -22.72 2.86 17.32
N VAL A 188 -23.35 1.70 17.55
CA VAL A 188 -23.97 0.91 16.46
C VAL A 188 -25.00 1.74 15.69
N ALA A 189 -25.75 2.59 16.40
CA ALA A 189 -26.77 3.45 15.81
C ALA A 189 -26.24 4.42 14.74
N ASP A 190 -24.98 4.82 14.81
CA ASP A 190 -24.37 5.77 13.87
C ASP A 190 -24.05 5.12 12.51
N TYR A 191 -23.96 3.78 12.46
CA TYR A 191 -23.53 3.02 11.28
C TYR A 191 -24.59 2.05 10.75
N ALA A 192 -25.52 1.61 11.59
CA ALA A 192 -26.49 0.55 11.26
C ALA A 192 -27.33 0.85 10.01
N ALA A 193 -27.76 2.12 9.83
CA ALA A 193 -28.55 2.51 8.66
C ALA A 193 -27.75 2.40 7.35
N TYR A 194 -26.48 2.81 7.38
CA TYR A 194 -25.57 2.71 6.24
C TYR A 194 -25.26 1.26 5.92
N TYR A 195 -24.89 0.45 6.93
CA TYR A 195 -24.69 -0.99 6.77
C TYR A 195 -25.88 -1.67 6.11
N ARG A 196 -27.11 -1.45 6.62
CA ARG A 196 -28.31 -2.05 6.01
C ARG A 196 -28.53 -1.62 4.55
N SER A 197 -28.15 -0.39 4.18
CA SER A 197 -28.21 0.06 2.79
C SER A 197 -27.23 -0.70 1.90
N VAL A 198 -26.00 -0.87 2.37
CA VAL A 198 -24.97 -1.65 1.69
C VAL A 198 -25.39 -3.12 1.56
N ALA A 199 -25.84 -3.74 2.66
CA ALA A 199 -26.27 -5.14 2.69
C ALA A 199 -27.41 -5.39 1.70
N ARG A 200 -28.45 -4.54 1.68
CA ARG A 200 -29.53 -4.65 0.68
C ARG A 200 -29.04 -4.54 -0.76
N GLY A 201 -28.07 -3.65 -1.03
CA GLY A 201 -27.48 -3.54 -2.37
C GLY A 201 -26.73 -4.80 -2.79
N PHE A 202 -26.00 -5.42 -1.85
CA PHE A 202 -25.32 -6.68 -2.07
C PHE A 202 -26.31 -7.85 -2.24
N GLU A 203 -27.34 -7.94 -1.40
CA GLU A 203 -28.38 -8.97 -1.53
C GLU A 203 -29.11 -8.87 -2.85
N ALA A 204 -29.44 -7.65 -3.32
CA ALA A 204 -30.04 -7.45 -4.64
C ALA A 204 -29.15 -7.96 -5.77
N LEU A 205 -27.81 -7.88 -5.65
CA LEU A 205 -26.87 -8.46 -6.60
C LEU A 205 -26.88 -10.00 -6.54
N LEU A 206 -27.02 -10.57 -5.34
CA LEU A 206 -27.10 -12.03 -5.17
C LEU A 206 -28.43 -12.61 -5.65
N ASP A 207 -29.51 -11.86 -5.49
CA ASP A 207 -30.88 -12.26 -5.84
C ASP A 207 -31.20 -12.07 -7.33
N ASP A 208 -30.31 -11.44 -8.09
CA ASP A 208 -30.42 -11.35 -9.54
C ASP A 208 -30.52 -12.76 -10.13
N THR A 209 -31.66 -13.14 -10.71
CA THR A 209 -31.88 -14.48 -11.28
C THR A 209 -31.23 -14.68 -12.66
N GLY A 210 -30.49 -13.68 -13.14
CA GLY A 210 -29.69 -13.80 -14.36
C GLY A 210 -28.66 -14.93 -14.29
N PRO A 211 -28.15 -15.38 -15.45
CA PRO A 211 -27.06 -16.35 -15.48
C PRO A 211 -25.84 -15.79 -14.73
N SER A 212 -25.23 -16.60 -13.86
CA SER A 212 -23.99 -16.20 -13.17
C SER A 212 -22.76 -16.30 -14.08
N PHE A 213 -22.89 -16.93 -15.25
CA PHE A 213 -21.86 -17.01 -16.27
C PHE A 213 -22.43 -16.90 -17.70
N PRO A 214 -21.76 -16.17 -18.64
CA PRO A 214 -20.60 -15.31 -18.41
C PRO A 214 -20.92 -14.18 -17.44
N VAL A 215 -19.92 -13.75 -16.67
CA VAL A 215 -20.14 -12.68 -15.67
C VAL A 215 -20.58 -11.39 -16.37
N PRO A 216 -21.58 -10.65 -15.83
CA PRO A 216 -22.19 -9.51 -16.52
C PRO A 216 -21.36 -8.20 -16.41
N THR A 217 -20.17 -8.27 -15.80
CA THR A 217 -19.30 -7.13 -15.55
C THR A 217 -17.92 -7.39 -16.15
N LYS A 218 -17.20 -6.32 -16.46
CA LYS A 218 -15.80 -6.39 -16.88
C LYS A 218 -14.86 -6.09 -15.70
N PRO A 219 -13.68 -6.70 -15.64
CA PRO A 219 -12.70 -6.39 -14.62
C PRO A 219 -12.13 -4.98 -14.83
N GLU A 220 -11.99 -4.22 -13.75
CA GLU A 220 -11.26 -2.96 -13.74
C GLU A 220 -10.22 -2.96 -12.63
N PRO A 221 -9.03 -2.36 -12.85
CA PRO A 221 -8.05 -2.21 -11.79
C PRO A 221 -8.60 -1.29 -10.70
N VAL A 222 -8.54 -1.79 -9.47
CA VAL A 222 -8.88 -1.08 -8.23
C VAL A 222 -7.83 -1.43 -7.18
N GLU A 223 -7.72 -0.64 -6.11
CA GLU A 223 -6.74 -0.88 -5.03
C GLU A 223 -6.88 -2.30 -4.42
N HIS A 224 -8.10 -2.82 -4.35
CA HIS A 224 -8.34 -4.18 -3.84
C HIS A 224 -7.69 -5.29 -4.67
N CYS A 225 -7.28 -5.03 -5.92
CA CYS A 225 -6.53 -6.00 -6.72
C CYS A 225 -5.23 -6.47 -6.04
N ASP A 226 -4.63 -5.65 -5.18
CA ASP A 226 -3.39 -5.97 -4.47
C ASP A 226 -3.54 -7.15 -3.50
N VAL A 227 -4.76 -7.42 -3.01
CA VAL A 227 -5.06 -8.55 -2.12
C VAL A 227 -6.06 -9.54 -2.74
N CYS A 228 -6.68 -9.17 -3.86
CA CYS A 228 -7.69 -9.98 -4.53
C CYS A 228 -7.09 -11.25 -5.12
N ARG A 229 -7.77 -12.38 -4.87
CA ARG A 229 -7.43 -13.69 -5.42
C ARG A 229 -7.59 -13.81 -6.94
N TRP A 230 -8.52 -13.05 -7.53
CA TRP A 230 -8.84 -13.09 -8.96
C TRP A 230 -8.01 -12.11 -9.81
N SER A 231 -7.03 -11.44 -9.20
CA SER A 231 -6.32 -10.34 -9.84
C SER A 231 -5.44 -10.81 -11.01
N ALA A 232 -4.92 -12.04 -10.96
CA ALA A 232 -4.14 -12.61 -12.05
C ALA A 232 -5.02 -12.86 -13.29
N GLU A 233 -6.17 -13.49 -13.11
CA GLU A 233 -7.15 -13.78 -14.15
C GLU A 233 -7.71 -12.47 -14.75
N CYS A 234 -7.98 -11.47 -13.91
CA CYS A 234 -8.38 -10.14 -14.39
C CYS A 234 -7.28 -9.49 -15.24
N ARG A 235 -6.01 -9.61 -14.85
CA ARG A 235 -4.87 -9.09 -15.64
C ARG A 235 -4.73 -9.80 -16.97
N GLU A 236 -4.87 -11.13 -17.00
CA GLU A 236 -4.87 -11.90 -18.25
C GLU A 236 -6.00 -11.45 -19.17
N GLN A 237 -7.19 -11.22 -18.63
CA GLN A 237 -8.30 -10.69 -19.40
C GLN A 237 -7.98 -9.30 -19.97
N TRP A 238 -7.40 -8.38 -19.18
CA TRP A 238 -6.99 -7.07 -19.69
C TRP A 238 -6.02 -7.17 -20.87
N ARG A 239 -5.11 -8.16 -20.84
CA ARG A 239 -4.20 -8.44 -21.98
C ARG A 239 -4.94 -8.94 -23.20
N ALA A 240 -5.80 -9.94 -23.01
CA ALA A 240 -6.58 -10.53 -24.09
C ALA A 240 -7.49 -9.50 -24.78
N ASP A 241 -8.05 -8.58 -23.99
CA ASP A 241 -8.95 -7.53 -24.47
C ASP A 241 -8.21 -6.29 -25.01
N ASP A 242 -6.87 -6.23 -24.92
CA ASP A 242 -6.05 -5.03 -25.17
C ASP A 242 -6.61 -3.79 -24.43
N ASP A 243 -7.00 -4.00 -23.16
CA ASP A 243 -7.81 -3.05 -22.41
C ASP A 243 -7.09 -1.74 -22.09
N LEU A 244 -7.87 -0.66 -21.99
CA LEU A 244 -7.36 0.68 -21.67
C LEU A 244 -6.69 0.77 -20.28
N SER A 245 -6.99 -0.14 -19.35
CA SER A 245 -6.30 -0.23 -18.05
C SER A 245 -4.79 -0.47 -18.16
N LEU A 246 -4.33 -0.97 -19.30
CA LEU A 246 -2.92 -1.17 -19.58
C LEU A 246 -2.22 0.14 -19.97
N VAL A 247 -2.95 1.22 -20.30
CA VAL A 247 -2.34 2.51 -20.61
C VAL A 247 -1.87 3.17 -19.33
N ALA A 248 -0.57 3.43 -19.23
CA ALA A 248 0.01 3.98 -18.01
C ALA A 248 -0.66 5.30 -17.62
N ASN A 249 -1.04 5.42 -16.35
CA ASN A 249 -1.69 6.60 -15.75
C ASN A 249 -3.10 6.92 -16.23
N LEU A 250 -3.72 6.04 -17.01
CA LEU A 250 -5.08 6.26 -17.45
C LEU A 250 -6.05 5.99 -16.30
N THR A 251 -6.72 7.04 -15.82
CA THR A 251 -7.64 6.93 -14.68
C THR A 251 -8.93 6.19 -15.07
N SER A 252 -9.63 5.60 -14.10
CA SER A 252 -10.94 4.94 -14.34
C SER A 252 -11.95 5.88 -15.01
N VAL A 253 -12.01 7.14 -14.58
CA VAL A 253 -12.88 8.18 -15.16
C VAL A 253 -12.58 8.39 -16.65
N GLN A 254 -11.30 8.48 -17.02
CA GLN A 254 -10.89 8.63 -18.42
C GLN A 254 -11.15 7.36 -19.23
N ARG A 255 -10.94 6.16 -18.66
CA ARG A 255 -11.27 4.88 -19.32
C ARG A 255 -12.75 4.79 -19.64
N HIS A 256 -13.62 5.04 -18.66
CA HIS A 256 -15.08 5.05 -18.88
C HIS A 256 -15.50 6.06 -19.93
N ALA A 257 -14.89 7.25 -19.91
CA ALA A 257 -15.19 8.26 -20.90
C ALA A 257 -14.73 7.90 -22.32
N LEU A 258 -13.61 7.20 -22.47
CA LEU A 258 -13.15 6.65 -23.76
C LEU A 258 -14.06 5.51 -24.24
N HIS A 259 -14.46 4.59 -23.35
CA HIS A 259 -15.43 3.55 -23.68
C HIS A 259 -16.77 4.13 -24.14
N ALA A 260 -17.23 5.24 -23.55
CA ALA A 260 -18.47 5.90 -23.93
C ALA A 260 -18.45 6.53 -25.34
N ILE A 261 -17.29 6.64 -25.96
CA ILE A 261 -17.11 7.09 -27.36
C ILE A 261 -16.53 5.98 -28.25
N ASP A 262 -16.73 4.71 -27.85
CA ASP A 262 -16.33 3.50 -28.57
C ASP A 262 -14.81 3.32 -28.76
N VAL A 263 -13.98 4.03 -27.98
CA VAL A 263 -12.54 3.76 -27.88
C VAL A 263 -12.33 2.78 -26.74
N THR A 264 -12.18 1.49 -27.07
CA THR A 264 -12.19 0.41 -26.07
C THR A 264 -10.87 -0.32 -25.88
N THR A 265 -9.91 -0.14 -26.79
CA THR A 265 -8.61 -0.82 -26.75
C THR A 265 -7.45 0.17 -26.77
N ARG A 266 -6.31 -0.22 -26.20
CA ARG A 266 -5.08 0.57 -26.23
C ARG A 266 -4.59 0.76 -27.66
N THR A 267 -4.65 -0.27 -28.51
CA THR A 267 -4.30 -0.17 -29.93
C THR A 267 -5.24 0.78 -30.67
N GLY A 268 -6.54 0.75 -30.37
CA GLY A 268 -7.51 1.68 -30.93
C GLY A 268 -7.25 3.12 -30.50
N LEU A 269 -6.92 3.34 -29.23
CA LEU A 269 -6.52 4.66 -28.71
C LEU A 269 -5.22 5.18 -29.35
N ALA A 270 -4.27 4.28 -29.63
CA ALA A 270 -3.00 4.60 -30.24
C ALA A 270 -3.10 4.96 -31.73
N GLU A 271 -4.13 4.51 -32.45
CA GLU A 271 -4.24 4.71 -33.90
C GLU A 271 -4.55 6.18 -34.25
N PRO A 272 -3.67 6.94 -34.94
CA PRO A 272 -3.87 8.36 -35.25
C PRO A 272 -5.20 8.68 -35.94
N ALA A 273 -5.73 7.75 -36.73
CA ALA A 273 -7.01 7.90 -37.41
C ALA A 273 -8.24 7.83 -36.47
N THR A 274 -8.09 7.30 -35.25
CA THR A 274 -9.17 7.24 -34.25
C THR A 274 -9.57 8.65 -33.84
N PRO A 275 -10.80 9.11 -34.09
CA PRO A 275 -11.22 10.45 -33.74
C PRO A 275 -11.35 10.59 -32.21
N LEU A 276 -10.78 11.65 -31.64
CA LEU A 276 -11.01 12.02 -30.24
C LEU A 276 -11.65 13.42 -30.17
N PRO A 277 -12.59 13.64 -29.24
CA PRO A 277 -13.12 14.96 -28.99
C PRO A 277 -12.05 15.87 -28.36
N ASP A 278 -12.33 17.16 -28.32
CA ASP A 278 -11.46 18.15 -27.67
C ASP A 278 -11.38 17.96 -26.15
N ARG A 279 -12.34 17.24 -25.56
CA ARG A 279 -12.44 17.01 -24.14
C ARG A 279 -13.26 15.76 -23.83
N ILE A 280 -12.84 15.06 -22.79
CA ILE A 280 -13.62 14.04 -22.08
C ILE A 280 -13.66 14.38 -20.59
N PRO A 281 -14.57 13.79 -19.79
CA PRO A 281 -14.44 13.81 -18.33
C PRO A 281 -13.03 13.44 -17.86
N GLY A 282 -12.43 14.32 -17.05
CA GLY A 282 -11.06 14.11 -16.53
C GLY A 282 -9.91 14.41 -17.49
N ALA A 283 -10.14 14.80 -18.75
CA ALA A 283 -9.05 15.18 -19.67
C ALA A 283 -9.48 16.23 -20.71
N GLY A 284 -8.75 17.34 -20.80
CA GLY A 284 -8.83 18.28 -21.92
C GLY A 284 -7.98 17.84 -23.12
N ARG A 285 -7.96 18.64 -24.19
CA ARG A 285 -7.26 18.34 -25.45
C ARG A 285 -5.81 17.89 -25.25
N GLU A 286 -5.04 18.64 -24.47
CA GLU A 286 -3.62 18.36 -24.23
C GLU A 286 -3.43 17.05 -23.44
N ALA A 287 -4.22 16.84 -22.38
CA ALA A 287 -4.21 15.59 -21.62
C ALA A 287 -4.60 14.38 -22.50
N LEU A 288 -5.59 14.53 -23.39
CA LEU A 288 -5.97 13.49 -24.35
C LEU A 288 -4.85 13.18 -25.34
N ALA A 289 -4.14 14.20 -25.83
CA ALA A 289 -2.97 13.99 -26.69
C ALA A 289 -1.86 13.23 -25.95
N HIS A 290 -1.62 13.53 -24.68
CA HIS A 290 -0.66 12.78 -23.85
C HIS A 290 -1.09 11.34 -23.61
N ILE A 291 -2.38 11.10 -23.33
CA ILE A 291 -2.95 9.75 -23.14
C ILE A 291 -2.77 8.91 -24.42
N ARG A 292 -3.08 9.49 -25.58
CA ARG A 292 -2.87 8.85 -26.88
C ARG A 292 -1.40 8.53 -27.13
N ALA A 293 -0.50 9.51 -26.92
CA ALA A 293 0.93 9.30 -27.11
C ALA A 293 1.49 8.21 -26.16
N GLN A 294 0.95 8.10 -24.95
CA GLN A 294 1.28 7.02 -24.02
C GLN A 294 0.83 5.65 -24.55
N ALA A 295 -0.38 5.54 -25.10
CA ALA A 295 -0.85 4.32 -25.75
C ALA A 295 0.01 3.98 -26.99
N GLU A 296 0.34 4.97 -27.82
CA GLU A 296 1.19 4.83 -29.02
C GLU A 296 2.56 4.23 -28.69
N ILE A 297 3.28 4.79 -27.70
CA ILE A 297 4.60 4.26 -27.36
C ILE A 297 4.52 2.85 -26.77
N GLN A 298 3.48 2.54 -25.99
CA GLN A 298 3.30 1.20 -25.41
C GLN A 298 3.03 0.16 -26.48
N VAL A 299 2.17 0.47 -27.46
CA VAL A 299 1.90 -0.40 -28.61
C VAL A 299 3.16 -0.58 -29.47
N ARG A 300 3.92 0.50 -29.70
CA ARG A 300 5.18 0.43 -30.44
C ARG A 300 6.22 -0.42 -29.73
N GLY A 301 6.44 -0.22 -28.43
CA GLY A 301 7.41 -1.00 -27.65
C GLY A 301 7.10 -2.49 -27.63
N GLU A 302 5.81 -2.85 -27.51
CA GLU A 302 5.38 -4.24 -27.60
C GLU A 302 5.64 -4.85 -28.98
N ARG A 303 5.33 -4.13 -30.07
CA ARG A 303 5.63 -4.58 -31.44
C ARG A 303 7.13 -4.76 -31.69
N GLU A 304 7.95 -3.90 -31.08
CA GLU A 304 9.41 -3.99 -31.14
C GLU A 304 10.01 -5.04 -30.20
N GLY A 305 9.21 -5.62 -29.30
CA GLY A 305 9.65 -6.61 -28.32
C GLY A 305 10.65 -6.07 -27.29
N ARG A 306 10.67 -4.76 -27.04
CA ARG A 306 11.59 -4.11 -26.10
C ARG A 306 10.97 -2.87 -25.46
N VAL A 307 11.49 -2.48 -24.29
CA VAL A 307 11.12 -1.21 -23.68
C VAL A 307 11.76 -0.07 -24.47
N ILE A 308 10.97 0.92 -24.84
CA ILE A 308 11.40 2.12 -25.55
C ILE A 308 10.94 3.37 -24.80
N ALA A 309 11.66 4.46 -25.00
CA ALA A 309 11.35 5.74 -24.40
C ALA A 309 11.51 6.88 -25.40
N GLU A 310 10.78 7.96 -25.16
CA GLU A 310 10.94 9.23 -25.85
C GLU A 310 10.91 10.38 -24.84
N ARG A 311 11.57 11.49 -25.19
CA ARG A 311 11.64 12.67 -24.34
C ARG A 311 10.34 13.46 -24.45
N ILE A 312 9.83 13.90 -23.32
CA ILE A 312 8.72 14.86 -23.25
C ILE A 312 9.34 16.26 -23.36
N PRO A 313 8.89 17.10 -24.31
CA PRO A 313 9.37 18.48 -24.41
C PRO A 313 9.10 19.24 -23.09
N PRO A 314 10.09 19.98 -22.55
CA PRO A 314 9.88 20.74 -21.33
C PRO A 314 8.81 21.82 -21.50
N ALA A 315 8.08 22.11 -20.42
CA ALA A 315 7.09 23.17 -20.42
C ALA A 315 7.74 24.52 -20.76
N ARG A 316 6.96 25.37 -21.45
CA ARG A 316 7.33 26.77 -21.73
C ARG A 316 6.34 27.72 -21.07
N ASP A 317 6.84 28.83 -20.58
CA ASP A 317 6.00 29.89 -20.03
C ASP A 317 5.29 30.68 -21.15
N ARG A 318 4.51 31.70 -20.77
CA ARG A 318 3.78 32.55 -21.74
C ARG A 318 4.70 33.34 -22.68
N ALA A 319 5.94 33.57 -22.29
CA ALA A 319 6.95 34.24 -23.12
C ALA A 319 7.72 33.26 -24.01
N GLY A 320 7.44 31.96 -23.90
CA GLY A 320 8.12 30.90 -24.64
C GLY A 320 9.44 30.44 -24.01
N ALA A 321 9.81 30.95 -22.83
CA ALA A 321 11.00 30.52 -22.11
C ALA A 321 10.77 29.15 -21.47
N LEU A 322 11.83 28.34 -21.36
CA LEU A 322 11.77 27.04 -20.69
C LEU A 322 11.46 27.23 -19.21
N VAL A 323 10.51 26.46 -18.68
CA VAL A 323 10.17 26.45 -17.26
C VAL A 323 11.21 25.60 -16.51
N PRO A 324 12.02 26.18 -15.60
CA PRO A 324 12.97 25.40 -14.80
C PRO A 324 12.25 24.38 -13.90
N ASN A 325 12.99 23.40 -13.37
CA ASN A 325 12.45 22.41 -12.43
C ASN A 325 11.27 21.58 -12.99
N ASN A 326 11.26 21.33 -14.29
CA ASN A 326 10.27 20.49 -14.98
C ASN A 326 10.93 19.39 -15.82
N GLY A 327 10.56 18.13 -15.58
CA GLY A 327 11.13 16.98 -16.30
C GLY A 327 12.64 16.92 -16.18
N LEU A 328 13.33 16.79 -17.32
CA LEU A 328 14.79 16.75 -17.39
C LEU A 328 15.46 18.06 -16.93
N LEU A 329 14.73 19.17 -16.80
CA LEU A 329 15.25 20.45 -16.28
C LEU A 329 15.30 20.49 -14.75
N MET A 330 14.90 19.41 -14.07
CA MET A 330 15.05 19.23 -12.63
C MET A 330 16.40 18.67 -12.22
N LEU A 331 17.18 18.13 -13.16
CA LEU A 331 18.42 17.46 -12.84
C LEU A 331 19.51 18.50 -12.58
N PRO A 332 20.08 18.56 -11.37
CA PRO A 332 21.23 19.43 -11.10
C PRO A 332 22.45 18.96 -11.90
N GLU A 333 23.50 19.77 -11.92
CA GLU A 333 24.76 19.34 -12.54
C GLU A 333 25.33 18.17 -11.72
N PRO A 334 25.67 17.03 -12.35
CA PRO A 334 26.28 15.90 -11.65
C PRO A 334 27.55 16.31 -10.90
N SER A 335 27.67 15.87 -9.65
CA SER A 335 28.88 16.03 -8.86
C SER A 335 29.57 14.69 -8.60
N PRO A 336 30.91 14.59 -8.57
CA PRO A 336 31.61 13.38 -8.14
C PRO A 336 31.25 12.93 -6.72
N GLY A 337 30.78 13.86 -5.87
CA GLY A 337 30.33 13.57 -4.51
C GLY A 337 28.90 13.01 -4.41
N ASP A 338 28.13 12.98 -5.49
CA ASP A 338 26.72 12.57 -5.46
C ASP A 338 26.50 11.20 -4.82
N LEU A 339 25.40 11.06 -4.08
CA LEU A 339 25.00 9.85 -3.37
C LEU A 339 23.68 9.31 -3.90
N PHE A 340 23.47 8.01 -3.80
CA PHE A 340 22.27 7.31 -4.27
C PHE A 340 21.69 6.50 -3.13
N PHE A 341 20.48 6.84 -2.73
CA PHE A 341 19.87 6.41 -1.48
C PHE A 341 18.61 5.60 -1.71
N ASP A 342 18.52 4.46 -1.03
CA ASP A 342 17.33 3.61 -0.92
C ASP A 342 17.17 3.13 0.53
N ILE A 343 15.93 2.87 0.95
CA ILE A 343 15.59 2.50 2.33
C ILE A 343 14.57 1.37 2.36
N GLU A 344 14.86 0.38 3.19
CA GLU A 344 14.00 -0.78 3.40
C GLU A 344 13.29 -0.66 4.75
N GLY A 345 11.98 -0.91 4.75
CA GLY A 345 11.17 -0.86 5.96
C GLY A 345 10.13 -1.95 6.06
N ASP A 346 9.87 -2.35 7.29
CA ASP A 346 8.83 -3.31 7.67
C ASP A 346 7.73 -2.57 8.46
N PRO A 347 6.55 -2.35 7.86
CA PRO A 347 5.43 -1.70 8.53
C PRO A 347 4.82 -2.57 9.65
N PHE A 348 5.13 -3.87 9.69
CA PHE A 348 4.61 -4.84 10.66
C PHE A 348 5.53 -5.06 11.85
N PHE A 349 6.77 -4.57 11.77
CA PHE A 349 7.77 -4.78 12.80
C PHE A 349 7.25 -4.36 14.18
N GLY A 350 7.45 -5.28 15.12
CA GLY A 350 7.23 -5.03 16.54
C GLY A 350 5.82 -4.54 16.85
N SER A 351 4.76 -5.13 16.25
CA SER A 351 3.27 -4.95 16.38
C SER A 351 2.66 -4.04 17.46
N ASN A 352 3.39 -3.76 18.54
CA ASN A 352 3.27 -2.66 19.47
C ASN A 352 4.00 -1.36 19.04
N GLU A 353 4.55 -1.16 17.84
CA GLU A 353 5.19 0.12 17.44
C GLU A 353 4.31 0.91 16.45
N VAL A 354 4.24 2.25 16.61
CA VAL A 354 3.28 3.12 15.90
C VAL A 354 3.67 3.38 14.45
N ASP A 355 4.94 3.16 14.08
CA ASP A 355 5.46 3.47 12.75
C ASP A 355 6.11 2.28 12.01
N GLY A 356 6.27 1.12 12.66
CA GLY A 356 7.07 0.01 12.12
C GLY A 356 8.56 0.31 12.31
N ILE A 357 9.41 -0.29 11.48
CA ILE A 357 10.84 0.01 11.46
C ILE A 357 11.37 0.10 10.02
N ASP A 358 12.19 1.09 9.74
CA ASP A 358 13.14 1.06 8.64
C ASP A 358 14.37 0.30 9.12
N TYR A 359 14.64 -0.87 8.55
CA TYR A 359 15.66 -1.79 9.06
C TYR A 359 17.01 -1.68 8.34
N LEU A 360 17.04 -1.11 7.13
CA LEU A 360 18.25 -0.92 6.34
C LEU A 360 18.18 0.39 5.55
N PHE A 361 19.24 1.19 5.66
CA PHE A 361 19.47 2.41 4.89
C PHE A 361 20.70 2.20 4.00
N GLY A 362 20.47 2.12 2.69
CA GLY A 362 21.51 1.87 1.70
C GLY A 362 21.97 3.14 1.00
N VAL A 363 23.29 3.33 0.87
CA VAL A 363 23.85 4.44 0.09
C VAL A 363 24.97 3.95 -0.81
N ILE A 364 24.88 4.25 -2.11
CA ILE A 364 26.00 4.14 -3.04
C ILE A 364 26.71 5.50 -3.14
N GLU A 365 28.04 5.47 -2.95
CA GLU A 365 28.97 6.59 -3.08
C GLU A 365 29.95 6.31 -4.25
N PRO A 366 29.63 6.73 -5.50
CA PRO A 366 30.45 6.42 -6.67
C PRO A 366 31.85 7.06 -6.65
N GLY A 367 31.98 8.23 -6.02
CA GLY A 367 33.25 8.93 -5.86
C GLY A 367 34.27 8.21 -4.97
N ARG A 368 33.88 7.09 -4.34
CA ARG A 368 34.74 6.31 -3.45
C ARG A 368 34.73 4.84 -3.85
N ALA A 369 35.92 4.27 -4.02
CA ALA A 369 36.06 2.84 -4.27
C ALA A 369 35.81 2.03 -2.98
N GLY A 370 34.95 1.02 -3.08
CA GLY A 370 34.75 -0.02 -2.09
C GLY A 370 35.87 -1.07 -2.10
N PRO A 371 35.80 -2.07 -1.20
CA PRO A 371 36.83 -3.12 -1.08
C PRO A 371 37.03 -3.97 -2.34
N ASP A 372 35.99 -4.09 -3.17
CA ASP A 372 35.93 -4.82 -4.43
C ASP A 372 36.29 -3.95 -5.65
N GLY A 373 36.64 -2.67 -5.44
CA GLY A 373 36.90 -1.70 -6.51
C GLY A 373 35.65 -1.13 -7.17
N GLN A 374 34.46 -1.53 -6.74
CA GLN A 374 33.18 -0.95 -7.18
C GLN A 374 32.85 0.33 -6.38
N PRO A 375 31.81 1.10 -6.75
CA PRO A 375 31.28 2.15 -5.89
C PRO A 375 31.08 1.69 -4.45
N ALA A 376 31.50 2.49 -3.47
CA ALA A 376 31.36 2.15 -2.07
C ALA A 376 29.88 2.08 -1.70
N PHE A 377 29.47 0.94 -1.14
CA PHE A 377 28.14 0.72 -0.59
C PHE A 377 28.18 0.85 0.93
N HIS A 378 27.33 1.71 1.47
CA HIS A 378 27.13 1.89 2.91
C HIS A 378 25.76 1.29 3.28
N ALA A 379 25.77 0.30 4.17
CA ALA A 379 24.57 -0.33 4.72
C ALA A 379 24.47 0.00 6.20
N PHE A 380 23.54 0.89 6.57
CA PHE A 380 23.26 1.19 7.97
C PHE A 380 22.09 0.34 8.43
N TRP A 381 22.38 -0.64 9.28
CA TRP A 381 21.38 -1.57 9.81
C TRP A 381 20.82 -1.09 11.13
N SER A 382 19.51 -1.25 11.31
CA SER A 382 18.81 -0.96 12.57
C SER A 382 19.00 -2.06 13.62
N ILE A 383 20.23 -2.62 13.71
CA ILE A 383 20.57 -3.78 14.54
C ILE A 383 21.47 -3.35 15.70
N GLU A 384 21.03 -3.65 16.92
CA GLU A 384 21.79 -3.50 18.15
C GLU A 384 21.91 -4.84 18.85
N GLY A 385 23.13 -5.24 19.24
CA GLY A 385 23.36 -6.51 19.95
C GLY A 385 22.95 -7.76 19.15
N GLY A 386 22.83 -7.65 17.83
CA GLY A 386 22.33 -8.71 16.96
C GLY A 386 20.81 -8.82 16.93
N THR A 387 20.06 -7.81 17.37
CA THR A 387 18.59 -7.74 17.27
C THR A 387 18.18 -6.41 16.66
N VAL A 388 17.08 -6.38 15.91
CA VAL A 388 16.55 -5.10 15.42
C VAL A 388 15.87 -4.35 16.55
N THR A 389 16.21 -3.07 16.73
CA THR A 389 15.67 -2.21 17.79
C THR A 389 15.43 -0.80 17.27
N THR A 390 14.54 -0.05 17.93
CA THR A 390 14.36 1.38 17.68
C THR A 390 15.60 2.22 18.00
N ALA A 391 16.41 1.79 18.96
CA ALA A 391 17.72 2.40 19.21
C ALA A 391 18.67 2.17 18.03
N GLY A 392 18.64 0.98 17.42
CA GLY A 392 19.33 0.67 16.17
C GLY A 392 18.83 1.53 15.02
N GLU A 393 17.51 1.66 14.82
CA GLU A 393 16.92 2.53 13.78
C GLU A 393 17.38 3.98 13.94
N ARG A 394 17.35 4.49 15.17
CA ARG A 394 17.87 5.82 15.48
C ARG A 394 19.34 5.95 15.09
N ALA A 395 20.18 4.99 15.46
CA ALA A 395 21.62 5.04 15.18
C ALA A 395 21.90 4.96 13.67
N ALA A 396 21.18 4.11 12.94
CA ALA A 396 21.28 3.99 11.49
C ALA A 396 20.87 5.29 10.77
N PHE A 397 19.75 5.89 11.21
CA PHE A 397 19.31 7.20 10.74
C PHE A 397 20.33 8.31 11.02
N GLU A 398 20.86 8.40 12.25
CA GLU A 398 21.89 9.39 12.60
C GLU A 398 23.14 9.21 11.73
N ALA A 399 23.58 7.97 11.50
CA ALA A 399 24.73 7.67 10.65
C ALA A 399 24.52 8.06 9.18
N LEU A 400 23.31 7.83 8.62
CA LEU A 400 22.95 8.29 7.28
C LEU A 400 23.08 9.81 7.16
N ILE A 401 22.46 10.56 8.07
CA ILE A 401 22.47 12.03 8.00
C ILE A 401 23.86 12.59 8.26
N ASP A 402 24.64 11.97 9.14
CA ASP A 402 26.04 12.34 9.39
C ASP A 402 26.90 12.11 8.13
N LEU A 403 26.73 10.97 7.43
CA LEU A 403 27.40 10.72 6.16
C LEU A 403 27.09 11.82 5.13
N VAL A 404 25.81 12.11 4.89
CA VAL A 404 25.38 13.12 3.91
C VAL A 404 25.92 14.51 4.29
N THR A 405 25.84 14.87 5.56
CA THR A 405 26.31 16.18 6.06
C THR A 405 27.82 16.32 5.92
N ASP A 406 28.58 15.26 6.22
CA ASP A 406 30.04 15.25 6.08
C ASP A 406 30.48 15.40 4.62
N ARG A 407 29.77 14.74 3.71
CA ARG A 407 30.02 14.85 2.27
C ARG A 407 29.66 16.21 1.71
N LEU A 408 28.51 16.76 2.09
CA LEU A 408 28.09 18.10 1.68
C LEU A 408 29.05 19.20 2.15
N ARG A 409 29.69 19.04 3.32
CA ARG A 409 30.74 19.97 3.79
C ARG A 409 31.98 19.97 2.90
N THR A 410 32.29 18.84 2.26
CA THR A 410 33.46 18.67 1.39
C THR A 410 33.13 19.07 -0.04
N ASP A 411 31.92 18.79 -0.49
CA ASP A 411 31.40 19.11 -1.82
C ASP A 411 30.02 19.79 -1.70
N PRO A 412 29.97 21.13 -1.72
CA PRO A 412 28.72 21.88 -1.63
C PRO A 412 27.75 21.66 -2.81
N ASN A 413 28.20 21.04 -3.91
CA ASN A 413 27.37 20.74 -5.08
C ASN A 413 26.83 19.30 -5.07
N LEU A 414 27.09 18.53 -4.01
CA LEU A 414 26.59 17.17 -3.84
C LEU A 414 25.07 17.14 -3.77
N HIS A 415 24.48 16.14 -4.44
CA HIS A 415 23.08 15.78 -4.30
C HIS A 415 22.92 14.33 -3.83
N VAL A 416 21.78 14.04 -3.22
CA VAL A 416 21.33 12.70 -2.84
C VAL A 416 20.14 12.33 -3.73
N TYR A 417 20.35 11.42 -4.66
CA TYR A 417 19.30 10.95 -5.57
C TYR A 417 18.54 9.78 -4.96
N HIS A 418 17.24 9.76 -5.19
CA HIS A 418 16.34 8.70 -4.77
C HIS A 418 15.21 8.51 -5.80
N ASP A 419 14.54 7.36 -5.77
CA ASP A 419 13.39 7.05 -6.63
C ASP A 419 12.09 7.03 -5.82
N ALA A 420 11.26 8.06 -6.01
CA ALA A 420 9.94 8.27 -5.39
C ALA A 420 9.95 9.04 -4.06
N TRP A 421 8.80 9.06 -3.37
CA TRP A 421 8.50 9.99 -2.29
C TRP A 421 8.77 9.41 -0.89
N TYR A 422 9.04 8.11 -0.80
CA TYR A 422 9.11 7.40 0.48
C TYR A 422 10.34 7.84 1.28
N GLU A 423 11.50 7.93 0.64
CA GLU A 423 12.80 8.22 1.24
C GLU A 423 12.81 9.57 1.98
N PRO A 424 12.47 10.72 1.35
CA PRO A 424 12.43 12.00 2.07
C PRO A 424 11.32 12.05 3.12
N THR A 425 10.27 11.25 2.97
CA THR A 425 9.19 11.16 3.97
C THR A 425 9.66 10.39 5.20
N ALA A 426 10.36 9.27 5.00
CA ALA A 426 10.98 8.48 6.06
C ALA A 426 12.02 9.31 6.82
N VAL A 427 12.93 10.00 6.13
CA VAL A 427 13.92 10.89 6.75
C VAL A 427 13.26 11.96 7.65
N LYS A 428 12.20 12.63 7.17
CA LYS A 428 11.43 13.60 7.98
C LYS A 428 10.76 12.95 9.18
N ARG A 429 10.13 11.78 8.97
CA ARG A 429 9.47 11.01 10.03
C ARG A 429 10.47 10.63 11.11
N LEU A 430 11.62 10.09 10.75
CA LEU A 430 12.65 9.62 11.68
C LEU A 430 13.29 10.77 12.48
N ALA A 431 13.56 11.90 11.83
CA ALA A 431 14.02 13.12 12.53
C ALA A 431 13.04 13.53 13.63
N GLY A 432 11.74 13.57 13.32
CA GLY A 432 10.69 13.91 14.28
C GLY A 432 10.43 12.82 15.33
N ARG A 433 10.48 11.54 14.95
CA ARG A 433 10.27 10.37 15.83
C ARG A 433 11.35 10.33 16.91
N TYR A 434 12.61 10.56 16.53
CA TYR A 434 13.76 10.44 17.43
C TYR A 434 14.24 11.77 18.03
N GLY A 435 13.77 12.91 17.53
CA GLY A 435 14.18 14.24 17.98
C GLY A 435 15.68 14.46 17.79
N THR A 436 16.22 14.01 16.66
CA THR A 436 17.66 14.05 16.33
C THR A 436 17.87 14.49 14.89
N ARG A 437 18.99 15.16 14.63
CA ARG A 437 19.39 15.69 13.31
C ARG A 437 18.33 16.57 12.61
N GLU A 438 17.43 17.19 13.36
CA GLU A 438 16.33 18.00 12.80
C GLU A 438 16.86 19.20 11.99
N GLU A 439 17.90 19.87 12.48
CA GLU A 439 18.51 21.03 11.80
C GLU A 439 19.29 20.63 10.54
N GLU A 440 20.00 19.49 10.57
CA GLU A 440 20.65 18.92 9.40
C GLU A 440 19.61 18.57 8.32
N VAL A 441 18.55 17.84 8.69
CA VAL A 441 17.49 17.45 7.76
C VAL A 441 16.78 18.67 7.16
N ASP A 442 16.43 19.68 7.96
CA ASP A 442 15.82 20.92 7.44
C ASP A 442 16.76 21.64 6.45
N ARG A 443 18.07 21.71 6.76
CA ARG A 443 19.06 22.28 5.83
C ARG A 443 19.17 21.51 4.52
N LEU A 444 19.24 20.18 4.56
CA LEU A 444 19.32 19.33 3.37
C LEU A 444 18.09 19.50 2.47
N LEU A 445 16.90 19.52 3.07
CA LEU A 445 15.64 19.66 2.34
C LEU A 445 15.46 21.06 1.74
N ARG A 446 15.77 22.12 2.50
CA ARG A 446 15.74 23.51 1.99
C ARG A 446 16.79 23.74 0.91
N GLY A 447 17.95 23.12 1.06
CA GLY A 447 19.05 23.19 0.10
C GLY A 447 18.78 22.41 -1.19
N GLY A 448 17.66 21.69 -1.30
CA GLY A 448 17.35 20.89 -2.49
C GLY A 448 18.34 19.75 -2.72
N VAL A 449 19.01 19.27 -1.66
CA VAL A 449 20.03 18.21 -1.75
C VAL A 449 19.40 16.89 -2.19
N PHE A 450 18.19 16.60 -1.73
CA PHE A 450 17.43 15.41 -2.18
C PHE A 450 16.79 15.65 -3.55
N VAL A 451 17.13 14.80 -4.52
CA VAL A 451 16.65 14.88 -5.90
C VAL A 451 15.79 13.67 -6.24
N ASP A 452 14.51 13.91 -6.48
CA ASP A 452 13.50 12.91 -6.86
C ASP A 452 13.60 12.59 -8.36
N LEU A 453 14.24 11.46 -8.69
CA LEU A 453 14.37 10.99 -10.07
C LEU A 453 13.04 10.52 -10.65
N TYR A 454 12.15 9.96 -9.82
CA TYR A 454 10.82 9.54 -10.25
C TYR A 454 10.07 10.74 -10.86
N ARG A 455 10.08 11.89 -10.18
CA ARG A 455 9.47 13.12 -10.72
C ARG A 455 10.11 13.57 -12.03
N ALA A 456 11.45 13.50 -12.15
CA ALA A 456 12.16 13.86 -13.37
C ALA A 456 11.74 12.95 -14.55
N VAL A 457 11.66 11.64 -14.34
CA VAL A 457 11.16 10.66 -15.33
C VAL A 457 9.73 11.00 -15.72
N ARG A 458 8.82 11.12 -14.75
CA ARG A 458 7.38 11.31 -14.98
C ARG A 458 7.02 12.54 -15.81
N GLN A 459 7.86 13.56 -15.74
CA GLN A 459 7.65 14.82 -16.44
C GLN A 459 8.52 14.95 -17.70
N GLY A 460 9.63 14.22 -17.79
CA GLY A 460 10.63 14.36 -18.86
C GLY A 460 10.68 13.20 -19.83
N ILE A 461 10.11 12.04 -19.49
CA ILE A 461 10.21 10.81 -20.25
C ILE A 461 8.84 10.16 -20.39
N ARG A 462 8.54 9.70 -21.60
CA ARG A 462 7.45 8.79 -21.87
C ARG A 462 8.03 7.44 -22.26
N ALA A 463 7.68 6.38 -21.53
CA ALA A 463 8.20 5.04 -21.78
C ALA A 463 7.08 4.05 -22.13
N SER A 464 7.41 2.99 -22.87
CA SER A 464 6.50 1.90 -23.26
C SER A 464 6.26 0.91 -22.11
N VAL A 465 6.01 1.44 -20.90
CA VAL A 465 5.76 0.69 -19.67
C VAL A 465 4.35 0.98 -19.18
N GLU A 466 3.79 0.09 -18.36
CA GLU A 466 2.45 0.26 -17.77
C GLU A 466 2.49 0.95 -16.42
N SER A 467 3.63 0.88 -15.75
CA SER A 467 3.93 1.60 -14.52
C SER A 467 5.36 2.11 -14.59
N TYR A 468 5.60 3.24 -13.94
CA TYR A 468 6.88 3.95 -13.97
C TYR A 468 7.76 3.61 -12.76
N SER A 469 7.59 2.42 -12.16
CA SER A 469 8.55 1.98 -11.15
C SER A 469 9.93 1.81 -11.78
N ILE A 470 11.00 2.07 -11.03
CA ILE A 470 12.38 1.94 -11.52
C ILE A 470 12.63 0.57 -12.19
N LYS A 471 12.13 -0.52 -11.59
CA LYS A 471 12.18 -1.89 -12.13
C LYS A 471 11.64 -2.03 -13.56
N ARG A 472 10.60 -1.26 -13.92
CA ARG A 472 10.03 -1.28 -15.28
C ARG A 472 10.87 -0.47 -16.26
N LEU A 473 11.69 0.46 -15.76
CA LEU A 473 12.54 1.34 -16.55
C LEU A 473 13.96 0.79 -16.72
N GLU A 474 14.43 -0.12 -15.87
CA GLU A 474 15.74 -0.80 -15.94
C GLU A 474 16.19 -1.23 -17.35
N PRO A 475 15.31 -1.79 -18.21
CA PRO A 475 15.69 -2.13 -19.57
C PRO A 475 16.13 -0.95 -20.45
N LEU A 476 15.72 0.29 -20.13
CA LEU A 476 16.09 1.50 -20.89
C LEU A 476 17.56 1.89 -20.70
N TYR A 477 18.15 1.53 -19.57
CA TYR A 477 19.54 1.83 -19.21
C TYR A 477 20.37 0.55 -18.98
N GLY A 478 19.86 -0.60 -19.44
CA GLY A 478 20.60 -1.86 -19.50
C GLY A 478 21.05 -2.38 -18.14
N PHE A 479 20.26 -2.14 -17.09
CA PHE A 479 20.59 -2.63 -15.76
C PHE A 479 20.15 -4.09 -15.59
N GLU A 480 21.10 -4.92 -15.18
CA GLU A 480 20.87 -6.31 -14.77
C GLU A 480 21.16 -6.39 -13.27
N ARG A 481 20.17 -6.84 -12.50
CA ARG A 481 20.30 -7.00 -11.04
C ARG A 481 21.19 -8.19 -10.71
N GLU A 482 21.99 -8.05 -9.66
CA GLU A 482 22.80 -9.13 -9.11
C GLU A 482 21.91 -10.14 -8.35
N VAL A 483 20.82 -9.67 -7.74
CA VAL A 483 19.81 -10.51 -7.05
C VAL A 483 18.57 -10.66 -7.93
N ASP A 484 18.17 -11.90 -8.26
CA ASP A 484 16.97 -12.15 -9.09
C ASP A 484 15.69 -11.73 -8.33
N LEU A 485 14.90 -10.88 -8.98
CA LEU A 485 13.58 -10.39 -8.54
C LEU A 485 12.57 -11.51 -8.24
N ARG A 486 12.77 -12.72 -8.76
CA ARG A 486 11.90 -13.89 -8.52
C ARG A 486 12.34 -14.72 -7.31
N ASP A 487 13.63 -14.68 -7.01
CA ASP A 487 14.24 -15.43 -5.89
C ASP A 487 14.19 -14.62 -4.60
N ALA A 488 14.09 -13.30 -4.71
CA ALA A 488 13.70 -12.47 -3.59
C ALA A 488 12.18 -12.51 -3.41
N GLY A 489 11.72 -13.00 -2.26
CA GLY A 489 10.43 -12.54 -1.75
C GLY A 489 10.43 -11.01 -1.70
N THR A 490 9.30 -10.37 -1.40
CA THR A 490 9.42 -8.95 -0.98
C THR A 490 10.44 -8.87 0.16
N SER A 491 11.38 -7.92 0.14
CA SER A 491 12.42 -7.74 1.17
C SER A 491 11.87 -7.84 2.60
N ILE A 492 10.63 -7.41 2.81
CA ILE A 492 9.84 -7.58 4.04
C ILE A 492 9.74 -9.05 4.50
N VAL A 493 9.41 -10.00 3.62
CA VAL A 493 9.25 -11.43 3.94
C VAL A 493 10.59 -12.07 4.33
N GLU A 494 11.66 -11.71 3.63
CA GLU A 494 13.02 -12.18 3.95
C GLU A 494 13.47 -11.63 5.31
N PHE A 495 13.23 -10.34 5.55
CA PHE A 495 13.53 -9.70 6.83
C PHE A 495 12.73 -10.29 7.98
N GLU A 496 11.45 -10.56 7.74
CA GLU A 496 10.56 -11.22 8.69
C GLU A 496 11.02 -12.67 8.97
N THR A 497 11.46 -13.42 7.96
CA THR A 497 12.06 -14.75 8.12
C THR A 497 13.35 -14.64 8.96
N TRP A 498 14.18 -13.63 8.69
CA TRP A 498 15.38 -13.34 9.45
C TRP A 498 15.11 -13.04 10.93
N LEU A 499 14.00 -12.37 11.27
CA LEU A 499 13.58 -12.11 12.65
C LEU A 499 13.20 -13.40 13.40
N GLU A 500 12.64 -14.38 12.70
CA GLU A 500 12.25 -15.68 13.28
C GLU A 500 13.45 -16.61 13.46
N LEU A 501 14.48 -16.46 12.62
CA LEU A 501 15.71 -17.23 12.73
C LEU A 501 16.53 -16.80 13.94
N GLY A 502 16.97 -17.80 14.73
CA GLY A 502 17.96 -17.63 15.78
C GLY A 502 19.36 -17.36 15.22
N ARG A 503 20.43 -17.66 15.98
CA ARG A 503 21.80 -17.50 15.47
C ARG A 503 22.15 -18.61 14.47
N GLY A 504 22.84 -18.27 13.37
CA GLY A 504 23.33 -19.25 12.40
C GLY A 504 23.77 -18.61 11.08
N ASP A 505 24.34 -19.42 10.19
CA ASP A 505 24.83 -18.97 8.87
C ASP A 505 23.67 -18.55 7.95
N GLU A 506 22.57 -19.32 7.95
CA GLU A 506 21.34 -19.00 7.18
C GLU A 506 20.80 -17.59 7.50
N ARG A 507 20.94 -17.16 8.75
CA ARG A 507 20.54 -15.81 9.17
C ARG A 507 21.45 -14.73 8.60
N ASN A 508 22.74 -14.99 8.48
CA ASN A 508 23.67 -14.03 7.89
C ASN A 508 23.48 -13.94 6.38
N ASP A 509 23.18 -15.07 5.74
CA ASP A 509 22.93 -15.14 4.29
C ASP A 509 21.70 -14.30 3.90
N LEU A 510 20.61 -14.34 4.70
CA LEU A 510 19.44 -13.48 4.48
C LEU A 510 19.76 -11.98 4.59
N LEU A 511 20.58 -11.55 5.55
CA LEU A 511 20.99 -10.13 5.61
C LEU A 511 21.84 -9.74 4.41
N ALA A 512 22.71 -10.64 3.94
CA ALA A 512 23.50 -10.40 2.75
C ALA A 512 22.61 -10.29 1.50
N GLN A 513 21.57 -11.13 1.39
CA GLN A 513 20.58 -11.06 0.32
C GLN A 513 19.78 -9.75 0.35
N ILE A 514 19.26 -9.35 1.51
CA ILE A 514 18.54 -8.07 1.68
C ILE A 514 19.47 -6.88 1.36
N ALA A 515 20.71 -6.89 1.85
CA ALA A 515 21.70 -5.86 1.51
C ALA A 515 22.02 -5.83 0.02
N GLY A 516 22.13 -6.99 -0.64
CA GLY A 516 22.35 -7.09 -2.09
C GLY A 516 21.20 -6.50 -2.89
N TYR A 517 19.96 -6.80 -2.49
CA TYR A 517 18.76 -6.25 -3.11
C TYR A 517 18.68 -4.71 -2.98
N ASN A 518 18.89 -4.18 -1.77
CA ASN A 518 18.90 -2.74 -1.53
C ASN A 518 20.09 -2.02 -2.21
N ARG A 519 21.25 -2.70 -2.32
CA ARG A 519 22.38 -2.23 -3.12
C ARG A 519 22.01 -2.11 -4.59
N ASP A 520 21.32 -3.11 -5.15
CA ASP A 520 20.84 -3.08 -6.53
C ASP A 520 19.86 -1.90 -6.76
N ASP A 521 18.97 -1.60 -5.82
CA ASP A 521 18.07 -0.43 -5.90
C ASP A 521 18.85 0.90 -5.91
N CYS A 522 19.88 1.03 -5.06
CA CYS A 522 20.78 2.20 -5.08
C CYS A 522 21.55 2.32 -6.41
N ILE A 523 22.08 1.21 -6.95
CA ILE A 523 22.81 1.22 -8.22
C ILE A 523 21.87 1.51 -9.39
N SER A 524 20.66 0.95 -9.38
CA SER A 524 19.63 1.23 -10.38
C SER A 524 19.31 2.72 -10.41
N THR A 525 19.21 3.36 -9.23
CA THR A 525 19.01 4.81 -9.09
C THR A 525 20.17 5.61 -9.69
N LEU A 526 21.43 5.18 -9.47
CA LEU A 526 22.61 5.76 -10.12
C LEU A 526 22.54 5.64 -11.65
N ARG A 527 22.24 4.45 -12.17
CA ARG A 527 22.15 4.22 -13.62
C ARG A 527 21.02 5.00 -14.26
N LEU A 528 19.88 5.14 -13.56
CA LEU A 528 18.78 5.96 -13.98
C LEU A 528 19.19 7.44 -14.07
N ARG A 529 19.90 7.98 -13.06
CA ARG A 529 20.43 9.35 -13.09
C ARG A 529 21.32 9.56 -14.31
N ASP A 530 22.30 8.69 -14.52
CA ASP A 530 23.25 8.79 -15.62
C ASP A 530 22.52 8.77 -16.98
N TRP A 531 21.56 7.85 -17.14
CA TRP A 531 20.75 7.77 -18.36
C TRP A 531 19.89 9.02 -18.58
N LEU A 532 19.32 9.59 -17.53
CA LEU A 532 18.55 10.83 -17.62
C LEU A 532 19.43 12.02 -18.03
N GLU A 533 20.68 12.08 -17.58
CA GLU A 533 21.66 13.06 -18.04
C GLU A 533 21.99 12.89 -19.53
N GLU A 534 22.10 11.66 -20.04
CA GLU A 534 22.24 11.41 -21.48
C GLU A 534 21.02 11.93 -22.26
N GLN A 535 19.80 11.67 -21.75
CA GLN A 535 18.57 12.20 -22.37
C GLN A 535 18.54 13.72 -22.34
N ARG A 536 19.02 14.32 -21.26
CA ARG A 536 19.12 15.76 -21.11
C ARG A 536 20.13 16.37 -22.08
N ALA A 537 21.31 15.76 -22.24
CA ALA A 537 22.32 16.20 -23.19
C ALA A 537 21.82 16.12 -24.64
N ALA A 538 21.11 15.04 -24.99
CA ALA A 538 20.46 14.91 -26.30
C ALA A 538 19.41 16.02 -26.53
N LEU A 539 18.61 16.35 -25.51
CA LEU A 539 17.65 17.44 -25.58
C LEU A 539 18.33 18.81 -25.74
N ALA A 540 19.47 19.03 -25.08
CA ALA A 540 20.23 20.27 -25.21
C ALA A 540 20.81 20.45 -26.62
N ALA A 541 21.21 19.36 -27.28
CA ALA A 541 21.63 19.41 -28.67
C ALA A 541 20.49 19.84 -29.63
N GLU A 542 19.23 19.56 -29.28
CA GLU A 542 18.04 19.93 -30.06
C GLU A 542 17.55 21.36 -29.77
N LEU A 543 17.55 21.76 -28.50
CA LEU A 543 16.89 22.99 -28.03
C LEU A 543 17.86 24.13 -27.66
N GLY A 544 19.17 23.86 -27.65
CA GLY A 544 20.19 24.74 -27.12
C GLY A 544 20.41 24.56 -25.61
N ASP A 545 21.06 25.54 -24.99
CA ASP A 545 21.38 25.48 -23.56
C ASP A 545 20.10 25.33 -22.71
N LEU A 546 20.13 24.38 -21.78
CA LEU A 546 18.99 24.04 -20.95
C LEU A 546 19.25 24.46 -19.51
N PRO A 547 18.34 25.15 -18.83
CA PRO A 547 18.55 25.56 -17.45
C PRO A 547 18.68 24.34 -16.53
N ARG A 548 19.56 24.45 -15.55
CA ARG A 548 19.66 23.57 -14.38
C ARG A 548 18.80 24.14 -13.24
N PRO A 549 18.36 23.32 -12.28
CA PRO A 549 17.72 23.82 -11.07
C PRO A 549 18.65 24.79 -10.33
N THR A 550 18.11 25.92 -9.88
CA THR A 550 18.79 26.80 -8.92
C THR A 550 18.17 26.58 -7.55
N VAL A 551 19.00 26.30 -6.54
CA VAL A 551 18.56 26.28 -5.14
C VAL A 551 18.10 27.71 -4.77
N PRO A 552 16.87 27.92 -4.27
CA PRO A 552 16.46 29.24 -3.82
C PRO A 552 17.36 29.72 -2.68
N GLU A 553 17.80 30.98 -2.71
CA GLU A 553 18.47 31.56 -1.55
C GLU A 553 17.55 31.50 -0.31
N PRO A 554 18.07 31.16 0.88
CA PRO A 554 17.27 30.94 2.07
C PRO A 554 16.42 32.15 2.52
N GLU A 555 16.67 33.35 2.01
CA GLU A 555 15.87 34.55 2.30
C GLU A 555 14.58 34.70 1.47
N GLN A 556 14.36 33.89 0.41
CA GLN A 556 13.18 34.05 -0.47
C GLN A 556 12.09 32.98 -0.32
N VAL A 557 12.21 32.08 0.66
CA VAL A 557 11.10 31.17 1.01
C VAL A 557 10.20 31.89 2.00
N GLU A 558 9.26 32.72 1.49
CA GLU A 558 8.10 33.11 2.28
C GLU A 558 7.40 31.83 2.79
N ASP A 559 7.08 31.80 4.09
CA ASP A 559 6.48 30.68 4.82
C ASP A 559 5.50 29.89 3.93
N SER A 560 5.94 28.73 3.42
CA SER A 560 5.05 27.85 2.66
C SER A 560 3.93 27.34 3.58
N GLU A 561 2.80 26.90 3.01
CA GLU A 561 1.65 26.38 3.76
C GLU A 561 2.05 25.29 4.78
N ALA A 562 3.13 24.55 4.53
CA ALA A 562 3.71 23.58 5.45
C ALA A 562 4.20 24.21 6.78
N GLN A 563 4.83 25.39 6.73
CA GLN A 563 5.26 26.12 7.93
C GLN A 563 4.09 26.77 8.68
N GLN A 564 3.01 27.16 7.98
CA GLN A 564 1.78 27.62 8.62
C GLN A 564 1.05 26.48 9.35
N VAL A 565 1.12 25.25 8.82
CA VAL A 565 0.60 24.05 9.50
C VAL A 565 1.43 23.75 10.76
N VAL A 566 2.77 23.76 10.69
CA VAL A 566 3.64 23.55 11.86
C VAL A 566 3.43 24.64 12.92
N LYS A 567 3.32 25.92 12.52
CA LYS A 567 3.03 27.05 13.44
C LYS A 567 1.61 26.96 14.04
N ARG A 568 0.61 26.48 13.29
CA ARG A 568 -0.76 26.23 13.80
C ARG A 568 -0.81 25.06 14.79
N THR A 569 -0.04 24.00 14.54
CA THR A 569 0.06 22.84 15.43
C THR A 569 0.79 23.20 16.73
N ARG A 570 1.88 23.97 16.67
CA ARG A 570 2.57 24.52 17.85
C ARG A 570 1.68 25.45 18.68
N ARG A 571 0.90 26.34 18.04
CA ARG A 571 -0.05 27.24 18.74
C ARG A 571 -1.23 26.50 19.38
N ARG A 572 -1.66 25.35 18.83
CA ARG A 572 -2.70 24.49 19.43
C ARG A 572 -2.17 23.69 20.64
N ALA A 573 -0.91 23.27 20.62
CA ALA A 573 -0.28 22.59 21.76
C ALA A 573 -0.09 23.52 22.97
N CYS A 574 0.37 24.75 22.77
CA CYS A 574 0.56 25.70 23.89
C CYS A 574 -0.74 26.21 24.52
N ARG A 575 -1.89 26.11 23.86
CA ARG A 575 -3.21 26.50 24.43
C ARG A 575 -3.89 25.39 25.22
N ARG A 576 -3.33 24.17 25.26
CA ARG A 576 -3.84 23.05 26.07
C ARG A 576 -3.11 22.88 27.41
N VAL A 577 -2.10 23.70 27.69
CA VAL A 577 -1.28 23.67 28.92
C VAL A 577 -1.31 25.03 29.64
N ALA A 578 -2.29 25.89 29.31
CA ALA A 578 -2.53 27.16 29.99
C ALA A 578 -3.95 27.22 30.55
#